data_AF-A0A9E4ZHP4-F1
#
_entry.id   AF-A0A9E4ZHP4-F1
#
_cell.length_a   1.000
_cell.length_b   1.000
_cell.length_c   1.000
_cell.angle_alpha   90.00
_cell.angle_beta   90.00
_cell.angle_gamma   90.00
#
_symmetry.space_group_name_H-M   'P 1'
#
loop_
_entity.id
_entity.type
_entity.pdbx_description
1 polymer ?
#
loop_
_entity_poly.entity_id
_entity_poly.type
_entity_poly.pdbx_seq_one_letter_code
_entity_poly.pdbx_strand_id
1 'polypeptide(L)' 'MQCNVCGVETDKTYCTDCEQVMEQIIKQVGEKRWAAIDDCSHIYPMVKRAVKGELNINDIINALEVED' A
#
# COMPACT_ATOMS: atom_id res chain seq x y z
N MET A 1 9.00 -13.68 -11.03
CA MET A 1 8.44 -12.39 -11.53
C MET A 1 8.93 -11.27 -10.63
N GLN A 2 8.53 -10.02 -10.88
CA GLN A 2 8.87 -8.88 -10.02
C GLN A 2 7.61 -8.31 -9.38
N CYS A 3 7.72 -7.88 -8.12
CA CYS A 3 6.62 -7.24 -7.42
C CYS A 3 6.25 -5.92 -8.10
N ASN A 4 4.97 -5.72 -8.39
CA ASN A 4 4.48 -4.51 -9.07
C ASN A 4 4.68 -3.21 -8.27
N VAL A 5 4.93 -3.30 -6.96
CA VAL A 5 5.08 -2.13 -6.07
C VAL A 5 6.56 -1.79 -5.86
N CYS A 6 7.38 -2.76 -5.44
CA CYS A 6 8.77 -2.50 -5.04
C CYS A 6 9.82 -3.10 -6.00
N GLY A 7 9.43 -3.94 -6.96
CA GLY A 7 10.32 -4.53 -7.97
C GLY A 7 11.19 -5.70 -7.48
N VAL A 8 11.02 -6.15 -6.23
CA VAL A 8 11.75 -7.32 -5.71
C VAL A 8 11.29 -8.60 -6.39
N GLU A 9 12.16 -9.60 -6.41
CA GLU A 9 11.83 -10.92 -6.95
C GLU A 9 10.75 -11.60 -6.10
N THR A 10 9.72 -12.12 -6.76
CA THR A 10 8.61 -12.83 -6.14
C THR A 10 7.96 -13.77 -7.16
N ASP A 11 7.20 -14.74 -6.68
CA ASP A 11 6.33 -15.64 -7.43
C ASP A 11 4.88 -15.14 -7.56
N LYS A 12 4.56 -14.00 -6.94
CA LYS A 12 3.23 -13.36 -6.93
C LYS A 12 3.24 -11.97 -7.56
N THR A 13 2.04 -11.41 -7.75
CA THR A 13 1.86 -10.00 -8.17
C THR A 13 2.52 -9.01 -7.20
N TYR A 14 2.44 -9.28 -5.90
CA TYR A 14 3.04 -8.48 -4.84
C TYR A 14 3.90 -9.35 -3.93
N CYS A 15 5.06 -8.84 -3.48
CA CYS A 15 5.85 -9.56 -2.49
C CYS A 15 5.14 -9.55 -1.13
N THR A 16 5.50 -10.49 -0.26
CA THR A 16 4.93 -10.65 1.08
C THR A 16 4.91 -9.35 1.89
N ASP A 17 5.98 -8.55 1.82
CA ASP A 17 6.08 -7.30 2.59
C ASP A 17 5.09 -6.25 2.09
N CYS A 18 4.95 -6.10 0.77
CA CYS A 18 3.97 -5.20 0.18
C CYS A 18 2.54 -5.67 0.48
N GLU A 19 2.27 -6.99 0.40
CA GLU A 19 0.98 -7.58 0.77
C GLU A 19 0.63 -7.25 2.24
N GLN A 20 1.57 -7.44 3.17
CA GLN A 20 1.35 -7.16 4.59
C GLN A 20 1.07 -5.68 4.87
N VAL A 21 1.80 -4.76 4.22
CA VAL A 21 1.56 -3.33 4.38
C VAL A 21 0.19 -2.94 3.82
N MET A 22 -0.17 -3.41 2.63
CA MET A 22 -1.49 -3.16 2.04
C MET A 22 -2.61 -3.72 2.91
N GLU A 23 -2.47 -4.94 3.43
CA GLU A 23 -3.47 -5.56 4.30
C GLU A 23 -3.68 -4.76 5.60
N GLN A 24 -2.59 -4.23 6.19
CA GLN A 24 -2.69 -3.38 7.38
C GLN A 24 -3.41 -2.06 7.09
N ILE A 25 -3.14 -1.44 5.93
CA ILE A 25 -3.85 -0.23 5.50
C ILE A 25 -5.33 -0.55 5.29
N ILE A 26 -5.65 -1.62 4.57
CA ILE A 26 -7.03 -2.05 4.30
C ILE A 26 -7.80 -2.30 5.61
N LYS A 27 -7.18 -2.96 6.60
CA LYS A 27 -7.81 -3.22 7.90
C LYS A 27 -8.16 -1.94 8.67
N GLN A 28 -7.38 -0.88 8.51
CA GLN A 28 -7.58 0.38 9.23
C GLN A 28 -8.52 1.33 8.46
N VAL A 29 -8.29 1.50 7.16
CA VAL A 29 -9.08 2.39 6.29
C VAL A 29 -10.43 1.78 5.92
N GLY A 30 -10.54 0.45 5.94
CA GLY A 30 -11.72 -0.31 5.55
C GLY A 30 -11.75 -0.63 4.05
N GLU A 31 -12.20 -1.84 3.72
CA GLU A 31 -12.24 -2.37 2.35
C GLU A 31 -13.00 -1.47 1.37
N LYS A 32 -14.09 -0.82 1.83
CA LYS A 32 -14.90 0.07 0.97
C LYS A 32 -14.14 1.29 0.50
N ARG A 33 -13.39 1.94 1.39
CA ARG A 33 -12.63 3.13 1.06
C ARG A 33 -11.38 2.75 0.27
N TRP A 34 -10.72 1.64 0.63
CA TRP A 34 -9.64 1.09 -0.18
C TRP A 34 -10.06 0.79 -1.63
N ALA A 35 -11.21 0.14 -1.82
CA ALA A 35 -11.74 -0.18 -3.14
C ALA A 35 -12.21 1.05 -3.94
N ALA A 36 -12.47 2.17 -3.25
CA ALA A 36 -12.80 3.45 -3.90
C ALA A 36 -11.56 4.20 -4.39
N ILE A 37 -10.35 3.79 -3.96
CA ILE A 37 -9.11 4.37 -4.46
C ILE A 37 -8.80 3.72 -5.81
N ASP A 38 -9.31 4.35 -6.86
CA ASP A 38 -9.11 3.91 -8.25
C ASP A 38 -7.65 4.07 -8.70
N ASP A 39 -6.88 4.93 -8.02
CA ASP A 39 -5.52 5.26 -8.42
C ASP A 39 -4.45 4.52 -7.62
N CYS A 40 -4.20 3.28 -8.04
CA CYS A 40 -3.04 2.49 -7.61
C CYS A 40 -1.70 3.23 -7.78
N SER A 41 -1.60 4.21 -8.69
CA SER A 41 -0.36 4.97 -8.90
C SER A 41 -0.04 5.94 -7.76
N HIS A 42 -1.02 6.37 -6.97
CA HIS A 42 -0.81 7.17 -5.77
C HIS A 42 -0.47 6.32 -4.54
N ILE A 43 -1.12 5.17 -4.38
CA ILE A 43 -0.91 4.27 -3.24
C ILE A 43 0.44 3.55 -3.32
N TYR A 44 0.82 3.02 -4.49
CA TYR A 44 2.01 2.16 -4.59
C TYR A 44 3.31 2.84 -4.17
N PRO A 45 3.57 4.12 -4.51
CA PRO A 45 4.71 4.85 -3.97
C PRO A 45 4.70 4.93 -2.43
N MET A 46 3.53 5.12 -1.82
CA MET A 46 3.39 5.16 -0.36
C MET A 46 3.67 3.79 0.27
N VAL A 47 3.08 2.71 -0.27
CA VAL A 47 3.33 1.34 0.17
C VAL A 47 4.81 0.99 0.04
N LYS A 48 5.45 1.34 -1.09
CA LYS A 48 6.88 1.12 -1.32
C LYS A 48 7.74 1.82 -0.26
N ARG A 49 7.41 3.06 0.10
CA ARG A 49 8.13 3.81 1.14
C ARG A 49 7.92 3.19 2.52
N ALA A 50 6.70 2.71 2.82
CA ALA A 50 6.44 2.01 4.09
C ALA A 50 7.19 0.70 4.22
N VAL A 51 7.27 -0.11 3.15
CA VAL A 51 8.09 -1.33 3.13
C VAL A 51 9.57 -1.03 3.39
N LYS A 52 10.07 0.11 2.93
CA LYS A 52 11.45 0.57 3.20
C LYS A 52 11.64 1.19 4.59
N GLY A 53 10.57 1.35 5.37
CA GLY A 53 10.59 2.07 6.66
C GLY A 53 10.72 3.59 6.53
N GLU A 54 10.54 4.14 5.33
CA GLU A 54 10.63 5.58 5.03
C GLU A 54 9.29 6.31 5.28
N LEU A 55 8.21 5.57 5.52
CA LEU A 55 6.87 6.09 5.75
C LEU A 55 6.16 5.22 6.78
N ASN A 56 5.46 5.82 7.75
CA ASN A 56 4.64 5.04 8.66
C ASN A 56 3.31 4.68 8.00
N ILE A 57 2.76 3.50 8.32
CA ILE A 57 1.42 3.10 7.88
C ILE A 57 0.38 4.15 8.28
N ASN A 58 0.52 4.75 9.47
CA ASN A 58 -0.39 5.80 9.92
C ASN A 58 -0.32 7.07 9.05
N ASP A 59 0.84 7.40 8.48
CA ASP A 59 0.98 8.54 7.57
C ASP A 59 0.23 8.27 6.25
N ILE A 60 0.26 7.02 5.77
CA ILE A 60 -0.50 6.59 4.60
C ILE A 60 -1.99 6.72 4.88
N ILE A 61 -2.44 6.21 6.03
CA ILE A 61 -3.85 6.25 6.43
C ILE A 61 -4.35 7.69 6.49
N ASN A 62 -3.62 8.58 7.17
CA ASN A 62 -3.97 9.99 7.23
C ASN A 62 -4.06 10.62 5.84
N ALA A 63 -3.12 10.31 4.94
CA ALA A 63 -3.17 10.80 3.56
C ALA A 63 -4.42 10.30 2.81
N LEU A 64 -4.86 9.07 3.07
CA LEU A 64 -6.08 8.50 2.50
C LEU A 64 -7.38 9.00 3.15
N GLU A 65 -7.31 9.52 4.37
CA GLU A 65 -8.44 10.12 5.11
C GLU A 65 -8.66 11.60 4.77
N VAL A 66 -7.60 12.34 4.45
CA VAL A 66 -7.65 13.80 4.17
C VAL A 66 -8.31 14.15 2.82
N GLU A 67 -8.47 13.18 1.90
CA GLU A 67 -9.15 13.41 0.60
C GLU A 67 -10.69 13.35 0.66
N ASP A 68 -11.32 13.47 1.84
CA ASP A 68 -12.78 13.66 2.01
C ASP A 68 -13.15 15.11 2.34
#